data_AF-A0A0P6X9G5-F1
#
_entry.id   AF-A0A0P6X9G5-F1
#
_cell.length_a   1.000
_cell.length_b   1.000
_cell.length_c   1.000
_cell.angle_alpha   90.00
_cell.angle_beta   90.00
_cell.angle_gamma   90.00
#
_symmetry.space_group_name_H-M   'P 1'
#
loop_
_entity.id
_entity.type
_entity.pdbx_description
1 polymer ?
#
loop_
_entity_poly.entity_id
_entity_poly.type
_entity_poly.pdbx_seq_one_letter_code
_entity_poly.pdbx_strand_id
1 'polypeptide(L)'
;MSKIDDYRNTLKNISNPAEIHFFLLENSNLPGPRGNLELAYAAAAEVSADLLTDWTYLNAEDAPVNTALEYLSFCGVLGQGRLFNEGDSQALERIVYAASDPRWRTREAAATALQLIGKHDIQRLVEILPRLAGGNPYEQRCAVAAICEPVLLQEPAVKRFALQLLDQITRSFSGYSNRKDEGFIALKKGLAYGWSVAAAADLRYGRDLMEKWLLSTDKDVRWVMQENLKKNRLIRLDEAWVNRWKK
;
A
#
# COMPACT_ATOMS: atom_id res chain seq x y z
N MET A 1 27.43 -5.26 1.24
CA MET A 1 26.32 -5.40 2.21
C MET A 1 25.33 -4.31 1.87
N SER A 2 24.02 -4.60 1.76
CA SER A 2 23.05 -3.53 1.50
C SER A 2 22.86 -2.70 2.78
N LYS A 3 22.40 -1.45 2.64
CA LYS A 3 22.11 -0.61 3.81
C LYS A 3 21.03 -1.22 4.73
N ILE A 4 20.12 -2.02 4.17
CA ILE A 4 19.16 -2.82 4.93
C ILE A 4 19.89 -3.89 5.76
N ASP A 5 20.85 -4.60 5.19
CA ASP A 5 21.59 -5.64 5.91
C ASP A 5 22.41 -5.05 7.08
N ASP A 6 22.98 -3.86 6.91
CA ASP A 6 23.67 -3.14 7.98
C ASP A 6 22.73 -2.80 9.14
N TYR A 7 21.52 -2.29 8.83
CA TYR A 7 20.49 -2.07 9.85
C TYR A 7 20.02 -3.36 10.51
N ARG A 8 19.83 -4.44 9.75
CA ARG A 8 19.44 -5.75 10.30
C ARG A 8 20.49 -6.26 11.29
N ASN A 9 21.76 -6.21 10.89
CA ASN A 9 22.88 -6.60 11.76
C ASN A 9 22.93 -5.72 13.03
N THR A 10 22.65 -4.42 12.91
CA THR A 10 22.62 -3.52 14.06
C THR A 10 21.48 -3.90 15.02
N LEU A 11 20.25 -4.04 14.50
CA LEU A 11 19.07 -4.38 15.30
C LEU A 11 19.17 -5.75 15.98
N LYS A 12 19.75 -6.76 15.32
CA LYS A 12 20.01 -8.08 15.92
C LYS A 12 20.92 -8.02 17.15
N ASN A 13 21.83 -7.05 17.21
CA ASN A 13 22.80 -6.93 18.29
C ASN A 13 22.29 -6.06 19.46
N ILE A 14 21.13 -5.43 19.33
CA ILE A 14 20.50 -4.66 20.41
C ILE A 14 19.54 -5.59 21.17
N SER A 15 19.90 -5.94 22.42
CA SER A 15 19.04 -6.80 23.25
C SER A 15 17.99 -6.03 24.05
N ASN A 16 18.17 -4.73 24.24
CA ASN A 16 17.29 -3.88 25.04
C ASN A 16 16.22 -3.21 24.17
N PRO A 17 14.91 -3.46 24.39
CA PRO A 17 13.83 -2.83 23.63
C PRO A 17 13.87 -1.29 23.63
N ALA A 18 14.32 -0.66 24.73
CA ALA A 18 14.42 0.79 24.81
C ALA A 18 15.52 1.36 23.89
N GLU A 19 16.61 0.61 23.68
CA GLU A 19 17.66 0.98 22.73
C GLU A 19 17.19 0.79 21.28
N ILE A 20 16.38 -0.24 21.00
CA ILE A 20 15.71 -0.40 19.69
C ILE A 20 14.81 0.81 19.42
N HIS A 21 13.97 1.20 20.39
CA HIS A 21 13.13 2.40 20.30
C HIS A 21 13.97 3.62 19.90
N PHE A 22 15.01 3.92 20.69
CA PHE A 22 15.84 5.10 20.47
C PHE A 22 16.52 5.07 19.11
N PHE A 23 17.09 3.92 18.72
CA PHE A 23 17.73 3.74 17.44
C PHE A 23 16.79 3.99 16.26
N LEU A 24 15.55 3.48 16.32
CA LEU A 24 14.56 3.70 15.26
C LEU A 24 14.14 5.16 15.16
N LEU A 25 13.95 5.85 16.28
CA LEU A 25 13.56 7.26 16.30
C LEU A 25 14.65 8.16 15.71
N GLU A 26 15.89 8.01 16.17
CA GLU A 26 17.05 8.79 15.71
C GLU A 26 17.32 8.61 14.21
N ASN A 27 17.10 7.40 13.69
CA ASN A 27 17.38 7.05 12.30
C ASN A 27 16.12 7.06 11.41
N SER A 28 15.00 7.58 11.90
CA SER A 28 13.70 7.56 11.21
C SER A 28 13.64 8.46 9.98
N ASN A 29 14.49 9.48 9.90
CA ASN A 29 14.37 10.66 9.04
C ASN A 29 13.09 11.50 9.28
N LEU A 30 12.44 11.33 10.43
CA LEU A 30 11.27 12.11 10.83
C LEU A 30 11.61 13.08 11.99
N PRO A 31 11.08 14.32 11.99
CA PRO A 31 10.17 14.90 11.00
C PRO A 31 10.87 15.23 9.67
N GLY A 32 10.38 14.65 8.58
CA GLY A 32 10.95 14.83 7.25
C GLY A 32 10.02 14.30 6.16
N PRO A 33 10.24 14.69 4.89
CA PRO A 33 9.33 14.33 3.80
C PRO A 33 9.35 12.83 3.48
N ARG A 34 10.38 12.09 3.90
CA ARG A 34 10.55 10.66 3.64
C ARG A 34 11.10 9.96 4.87
N GLY A 35 10.36 8.96 5.37
CA GLY A 35 10.86 8.06 6.41
C GLY A 35 11.90 7.09 5.84
N ASN A 36 12.73 6.52 6.71
CA ASN A 36 13.79 5.60 6.35
C ASN A 36 13.28 4.18 6.03
N LEU A 37 12.76 3.97 4.82
CA LEU A 37 12.17 2.67 4.45
C LEU A 37 13.13 1.48 4.61
N GLU A 38 14.42 1.66 4.36
CA GLU A 38 15.44 0.62 4.53
C GLU A 38 15.49 0.12 5.98
N LEU A 39 15.48 1.05 6.93
CA LEU A 39 15.43 0.75 8.36
C LEU A 39 14.09 0.13 8.76
N ALA A 40 12.96 0.56 8.19
CA ALA A 40 11.65 -0.01 8.52
C ALA A 40 11.54 -1.48 8.09
N TYR A 41 12.07 -1.84 6.91
CA TYR A 41 12.17 -3.23 6.49
C TYR A 41 13.11 -4.05 7.38
N ALA A 42 14.24 -3.46 7.81
CA ALA A 42 15.13 -4.12 8.77
C ALA A 42 14.43 -4.35 10.12
N ALA A 43 13.68 -3.36 10.61
CA ALA A 43 12.91 -3.46 11.86
C ALA A 43 11.85 -4.55 11.78
N ALA A 44 11.05 -4.57 10.72
CA ALA A 44 10.05 -5.62 10.49
C ALA A 44 10.66 -7.03 10.39
N ALA A 45 11.91 -7.15 9.94
CA ALA A 45 12.59 -8.43 9.85
C ALA A 45 13.17 -8.89 11.20
N GLU A 46 13.73 -7.98 12.02
CA GLU A 46 14.56 -8.35 13.17
C GLU A 46 13.95 -8.05 14.54
N VAL A 47 13.01 -7.11 14.64
CA VAL A 47 12.39 -6.76 15.93
C VAL A 47 11.46 -7.88 16.41
N SER A 48 11.39 -8.10 17.72
CA SER A 48 10.55 -9.12 18.34
C SER A 48 9.06 -8.93 18.01
N ALA A 49 8.31 -10.04 17.99
CA ALA A 49 6.88 -10.01 17.71
C ALA A 49 6.09 -9.16 18.71
N ASP A 50 6.44 -9.24 20.00
CA ASP A 50 5.81 -8.46 21.07
C ASP A 50 5.95 -6.96 20.82
N LEU A 51 7.17 -6.49 20.53
CA LEU A 51 7.43 -5.06 20.34
C LEU A 51 6.76 -4.52 19.07
N LEU A 52 6.80 -5.29 17.97
CA LEU A 52 6.07 -4.94 16.75
C LEU A 52 4.56 -4.87 16.98
N THR A 53 4.02 -5.76 17.81
CA THR A 53 2.60 -5.80 18.16
C THR A 53 2.22 -4.62 19.04
N ASP A 54 3.01 -4.30 20.07
CA ASP A 54 2.79 -3.13 20.93
C ASP A 54 2.73 -1.83 20.12
N TRP A 55 3.61 -1.66 19.13
CA TRP A 55 3.60 -0.47 18.28
C TRP A 55 2.38 -0.34 17.38
N THR A 56 1.63 -1.42 17.11
CA THR A 56 0.36 -1.32 16.36
C THR A 56 -0.73 -0.60 17.16
N TYR A 57 -0.60 -0.52 18.49
CA TYR A 57 -1.57 0.14 19.36
C TYR A 57 -1.28 1.63 19.59
N LEU A 58 -0.13 2.14 19.12
CA LEU A 58 0.16 3.58 19.15
C LEU A 58 -0.81 4.34 18.26
N ASN A 59 -1.71 5.11 18.86
CA ASN A 59 -2.69 5.92 18.13
C ASN A 59 -2.10 7.27 17.68
N ALA A 60 -2.92 8.12 17.06
CA ALA A 60 -2.49 9.43 16.56
C ALA A 60 -2.22 10.48 17.65
N GLU A 61 -2.68 10.27 18.89
CA GLU A 61 -2.33 11.10 20.05
C GLU A 61 -0.94 10.72 20.58
N ASP A 62 -0.66 9.42 20.72
CA ASP A 62 0.63 8.91 21.20
C ASP A 62 1.75 9.06 20.17
N ALA A 63 1.43 8.90 18.89
CA ALA A 63 2.37 9.00 17.78
C ALA A 63 1.76 9.86 16.63
N PRO A 64 1.75 11.20 16.79
CA PRO A 64 1.15 12.12 15.84
C PRO A 64 1.87 12.16 14.50
N VAL A 65 1.15 12.59 13.45
CA VAL A 65 1.72 12.79 12.12
C VAL A 65 2.94 13.73 12.17
N ASN A 66 3.94 13.45 11.34
CA ASN A 66 5.16 14.25 11.24
C ASN A 66 5.95 14.34 12.55
N THR A 67 5.98 13.24 13.30
CA THR A 67 6.89 13.04 14.44
C THR A 67 7.73 11.79 14.22
N ALA A 68 8.85 11.67 14.93
CA ALA A 68 9.61 10.42 14.93
C ALA A 68 8.78 9.26 15.51
N LEU A 69 7.85 9.52 16.44
CA LEU A 69 7.01 8.50 17.07
C LEU A 69 6.08 7.79 16.08
N GLU A 70 5.59 8.50 15.04
CA GLU A 70 4.83 7.90 13.92
C GLU A 70 5.60 6.74 13.27
N TYR A 71 6.93 6.79 13.30
CA TYR A 71 7.80 5.76 12.72
C TYR A 71 7.72 4.42 13.44
N LEU A 72 7.46 4.41 14.76
CA LEU A 72 7.29 3.17 15.52
C LEU A 72 6.00 2.47 15.09
N SER A 73 4.89 3.21 14.98
CA SER A 73 3.62 2.68 14.46
C SER A 73 3.79 2.14 13.03
N PHE A 74 4.53 2.86 12.18
CA PHE A 74 4.88 2.39 10.84
C PHE A 74 5.63 1.04 10.87
N CYS A 75 6.68 0.93 11.69
CA CYS A 75 7.47 -0.31 11.81
C CYS A 75 6.63 -1.46 12.36
N GLY A 76 5.81 -1.21 13.38
CA GLY A 76 4.92 -2.19 13.99
C GLY A 76 3.93 -2.77 12.99
N VAL A 77 3.24 -1.91 12.23
CA VAL A 77 2.28 -2.34 11.21
C VAL A 77 2.96 -3.05 10.04
N LEU A 78 4.11 -2.55 9.55
CA LEU A 78 4.86 -3.21 8.48
C LEU A 78 5.31 -4.62 8.91
N GLY A 79 5.78 -4.75 10.16
CA GLY A 79 6.19 -6.02 10.78
C GLY A 79 5.08 -7.06 10.88
N GLN A 80 3.81 -6.66 10.90
CA GLN A 80 2.69 -7.60 10.87
C GLN A 80 2.67 -8.45 9.60
N GLY A 81 3.24 -7.98 8.48
CA GLY A 81 3.40 -8.80 7.29
C GLY A 81 4.31 -10.01 7.51
N ARG A 82 5.40 -9.85 8.30
CA ARG A 82 6.25 -10.97 8.73
C ARG A 82 5.48 -11.89 9.67
N LEU A 83 4.86 -11.34 10.72
CA LEU A 83 4.14 -12.12 11.74
C LEU A 83 3.01 -12.95 11.13
N PHE A 84 2.30 -12.41 10.13
CA PHE A 84 1.30 -13.16 9.38
C PHE A 84 1.90 -14.39 8.69
N ASN A 85 3.03 -14.23 7.99
CA ASN A 85 3.72 -15.33 7.33
C ASN A 85 4.29 -16.36 8.34
N GLU A 86 4.60 -15.93 9.55
CA GLU A 86 5.03 -16.78 10.67
C GLU A 86 3.86 -17.48 11.39
N GLY A 87 2.61 -17.21 11.00
CA GLY A 87 1.41 -17.90 11.48
C GLY A 87 0.62 -17.17 12.58
N ASP A 88 0.91 -15.89 12.84
CA ASP A 88 0.12 -15.08 13.77
C ASP A 88 -1.29 -14.81 13.22
N SER A 89 -2.27 -15.47 13.82
CA SER A 89 -3.70 -15.37 13.45
C SER A 89 -4.30 -13.96 13.57
N GLN A 90 -3.72 -13.06 14.37
CA GLN A 90 -4.22 -11.71 14.60
C GLN A 90 -3.53 -10.65 13.75
N ALA A 91 -2.42 -11.00 13.07
CA ALA A 91 -1.65 -10.06 12.28
C ALA A 91 -2.47 -9.40 11.16
N LEU A 92 -3.35 -10.17 10.51
CA LEU A 92 -4.23 -9.64 9.47
C LEU A 92 -5.21 -8.58 10.03
N GLU A 93 -5.80 -8.82 11.20
CA GLU A 93 -6.73 -7.86 11.81
C GLU A 93 -6.03 -6.54 12.15
N ARG A 94 -4.78 -6.61 12.64
CA ARG A 94 -3.97 -5.41 12.89
C ARG A 94 -3.62 -4.66 11.60
N ILE A 95 -3.32 -5.37 10.51
CA ILE A 95 -3.09 -4.75 9.20
C ILE A 95 -4.37 -4.07 8.67
N VAL A 96 -5.52 -4.75 8.75
CA VAL A 96 -6.81 -4.22 8.27
C VAL A 96 -7.22 -3.00 9.09
N TYR A 97 -7.06 -3.04 10.43
CA TYR A 97 -7.31 -1.88 11.28
C TYR A 97 -6.43 -0.69 10.88
N ALA A 98 -5.12 -0.92 10.71
CA ALA A 98 -4.17 0.10 10.31
C ALA A 98 -4.42 0.66 8.89
N ALA A 99 -5.08 -0.09 8.01
CA ALA A 99 -5.46 0.37 6.68
C ALA A 99 -6.39 1.59 6.73
N SER A 100 -7.16 1.75 7.82
CA SER A 100 -8.09 2.85 8.07
C SER A 100 -7.55 3.93 9.03
N ASP A 101 -6.29 3.85 9.45
CA ASP A 101 -5.68 4.79 10.39
C ASP A 101 -5.72 6.23 9.84
N PRO A 102 -5.99 7.27 10.65
CA PRO A 102 -5.99 8.66 10.18
C PRO A 102 -4.62 9.11 9.64
N ARG A 103 -3.51 8.51 10.10
CA ARG A 103 -2.15 8.83 9.69
C ARG A 103 -1.83 8.13 8.38
N TRP A 104 -1.45 8.91 7.37
CA TRP A 104 -1.21 8.37 6.04
C TRP A 104 -0.02 7.41 5.98
N ARG A 105 1.03 7.60 6.81
CA ARG A 105 2.18 6.68 6.84
C ARG A 105 1.78 5.31 7.37
N THR A 106 0.97 5.25 8.42
CA THR A 106 0.43 3.99 8.95
C THR A 106 -0.39 3.24 7.90
N ARG A 107 -1.17 3.94 7.08
CA ARG A 107 -1.87 3.33 5.93
C ARG A 107 -0.91 2.82 4.84
N GLU A 108 0.23 3.48 4.60
CA GLU A 108 1.26 2.94 3.71
C GLU A 108 1.92 1.68 4.29
N ALA A 109 2.16 1.64 5.62
CA ALA A 109 2.69 0.46 6.29
C ALA A 109 1.75 -0.74 6.13
N ALA A 110 0.43 -0.54 6.26
CA ALA A 110 -0.56 -1.59 6.05
C ALA A 110 -0.50 -2.17 4.62
N ALA A 111 -0.43 -1.31 3.59
CA ALA A 111 -0.27 -1.76 2.21
C ALA A 111 1.07 -2.49 1.99
N THR A 112 2.14 -2.01 2.62
CA THR A 112 3.47 -2.62 2.53
C THR A 112 3.53 -3.98 3.24
N ALA A 113 2.82 -4.15 4.36
CA ALA A 113 2.66 -5.43 5.06
C ALA A 113 1.94 -6.45 4.16
N LEU A 114 0.86 -6.04 3.48
CA LEU A 114 0.18 -6.88 2.48
C LEU A 114 1.10 -7.24 1.31
N GLN A 115 1.96 -6.33 0.86
CA GLN A 115 2.96 -6.63 -0.17
C GLN A 115 4.00 -7.65 0.32
N LEU A 116 4.41 -7.61 1.60
CA LEU A 116 5.28 -8.63 2.19
C LEU A 116 4.62 -10.00 2.25
N ILE A 117 3.32 -10.05 2.58
CA ILE A 117 2.53 -11.29 2.49
C ILE A 117 2.54 -11.81 1.06
N GLY A 118 2.19 -10.96 0.07
CA GLY A 118 2.14 -11.38 -1.34
C GLY A 118 3.49 -11.80 -1.94
N LYS A 119 4.61 -11.22 -1.46
CA LYS A 119 5.97 -11.63 -1.86
C LYS A 119 6.32 -13.02 -1.34
N HIS A 120 5.75 -13.43 -0.21
CA HIS A 120 5.94 -14.76 0.37
C HIS A 120 4.95 -15.77 -0.21
N ASP A 121 3.67 -15.39 -0.27
CA ASP A 121 2.58 -16.20 -0.80
C ASP A 121 1.55 -15.30 -1.50
N ILE A 122 1.61 -15.29 -2.83
CA ILE A 122 0.72 -14.46 -3.65
C ILE A 122 -0.74 -14.93 -3.58
N GLN A 123 -0.99 -16.22 -3.34
CA GLN A 123 -2.36 -16.75 -3.26
C GLN A 123 -3.04 -16.25 -1.99
N ARG A 124 -2.31 -16.23 -0.86
CA ARG A 124 -2.82 -15.63 0.39
C ARG A 124 -3.18 -14.16 0.22
N LEU A 125 -2.36 -13.39 -0.48
CA LEU A 125 -2.70 -11.99 -0.77
C LEU A 125 -3.98 -11.88 -1.61
N VAL A 126 -4.13 -12.70 -2.66
CA VAL A 126 -5.32 -12.74 -3.51
C VAL A 126 -6.59 -13.10 -2.72
N GLU A 127 -6.49 -13.97 -1.71
CA GLU A 127 -7.59 -14.32 -0.81
C GLU A 127 -7.99 -13.16 0.13
N ILE A 128 -7.03 -12.36 0.57
CA ILE A 128 -7.23 -11.27 1.53
C ILE A 128 -7.85 -10.03 0.87
N LEU A 129 -7.36 -9.63 -0.30
CA LEU A 129 -7.68 -8.35 -0.93
C LEU A 129 -9.18 -8.10 -1.20
N PRO A 130 -10.02 -9.10 -1.53
CA PRO A 130 -11.46 -8.91 -1.68
C PRO A 130 -12.14 -8.31 -0.44
N ARG A 131 -11.65 -8.64 0.78
CA ARG A 131 -12.16 -8.04 2.02
C ARG A 131 -11.94 -6.53 2.04
N LEU A 132 -10.71 -6.08 1.80
CA LEU A 132 -10.38 -4.65 1.80
C LEU A 132 -11.05 -3.91 0.63
N ALA A 133 -11.19 -4.56 -0.54
CA ALA A 133 -11.91 -4.00 -1.68
C ALA A 133 -13.41 -3.79 -1.41
N GLY A 134 -13.99 -4.55 -0.48
CA GLY A 134 -15.37 -4.35 0.01
C GLY A 134 -15.49 -3.39 1.20
N GLY A 135 -14.37 -2.90 1.74
CA GLY A 135 -14.33 -2.04 2.91
C GLY A 135 -14.59 -0.56 2.62
N ASN A 136 -14.21 0.29 3.59
CA ASN A 136 -14.27 1.74 3.44
C ASN A 136 -13.23 2.26 2.42
N PRO A 137 -13.27 3.56 2.03
CA PRO A 137 -12.34 4.08 1.03
C PRO A 137 -10.84 3.90 1.36
N TYR A 138 -10.47 3.93 2.64
CA TYR A 138 -9.08 3.74 3.05
C TYR A 138 -8.62 2.29 2.87
N GLU A 139 -9.46 1.32 3.22
CA GLU A 139 -9.22 -0.10 2.97
C GLU A 139 -9.14 -0.40 1.47
N GLN A 140 -10.06 0.16 0.66
CA GLN A 140 -10.01 0.04 -0.80
C GLN A 140 -8.70 0.62 -1.36
N ARG A 141 -8.24 1.77 -0.83
CA ARG A 141 -6.97 2.36 -1.22
C ARG A 141 -5.80 1.45 -0.84
N CYS A 142 -5.84 0.83 0.33
CA CYS A 142 -4.85 -0.13 0.80
C CYS A 142 -4.79 -1.34 -0.15
N ALA A 143 -5.93 -1.88 -0.56
CA ALA A 143 -6.02 -2.98 -1.52
C ALA A 143 -5.38 -2.61 -2.87
N VAL A 144 -5.67 -1.41 -3.40
CA VAL A 144 -5.06 -0.90 -4.63
C VAL A 144 -3.54 -0.80 -4.48
N ALA A 145 -3.05 -0.18 -3.40
CA ALA A 145 -1.62 -0.01 -3.17
C ALA A 145 -0.88 -1.34 -2.97
N ALA A 146 -1.52 -2.33 -2.33
CA ALA A 146 -0.95 -3.64 -2.09
C ALA A 146 -0.75 -4.44 -3.39
N ILE A 147 -1.79 -4.55 -4.23
CA ILE A 147 -1.69 -5.35 -5.47
C ILE A 147 -0.94 -4.63 -6.60
N CYS A 148 -0.94 -3.29 -6.60
CA CYS A 148 -0.24 -2.48 -7.61
C CYS A 148 1.26 -2.32 -7.31
N GLU A 149 1.89 -3.40 -6.86
CA GLU A 149 3.33 -3.54 -6.68
C GLU A 149 3.91 -4.37 -7.83
N PRO A 150 4.73 -3.80 -8.73
CA PRO A 150 5.18 -4.48 -9.94
C PRO A 150 5.79 -5.87 -9.72
N VAL A 151 6.53 -6.07 -8.62
CA VAL A 151 7.14 -7.38 -8.36
C VAL A 151 6.13 -8.49 -8.06
N LEU A 152 4.89 -8.15 -7.69
CA LEU A 152 3.80 -9.12 -7.47
C LEU A 152 3.07 -9.49 -8.77
N LEU A 153 3.14 -8.64 -9.80
CA LEU A 153 2.39 -8.78 -11.05
C LEU A 153 3.16 -9.60 -12.08
N GLN A 154 3.60 -10.82 -11.72
CA GLN A 154 4.36 -11.71 -12.61
C GLN A 154 3.43 -12.67 -13.36
N GLU A 155 2.57 -13.35 -12.61
CA GLU A 155 1.68 -14.39 -13.15
C GLU A 155 0.48 -13.79 -13.90
N PRO A 156 0.07 -14.38 -15.05
CA PRO A 156 -1.11 -13.94 -15.78
C PRO A 156 -2.39 -13.88 -14.92
N ALA A 157 -2.60 -14.87 -14.04
CA ALA A 157 -3.77 -14.90 -13.16
C ALA A 157 -3.79 -13.71 -12.19
N VAL A 158 -2.64 -13.38 -11.59
CA VAL A 158 -2.50 -12.25 -10.64
C VAL A 158 -2.67 -10.90 -11.35
N LYS A 159 -2.13 -10.74 -12.57
CA LYS A 159 -2.35 -9.54 -13.40
C LYS A 159 -3.84 -9.32 -13.69
N ARG A 160 -4.55 -10.40 -14.04
CA ARG A 160 -6.00 -10.36 -14.29
C ARG A 160 -6.79 -10.04 -13.04
N PHE A 161 -6.45 -10.70 -11.94
CA PHE A 161 -7.04 -10.41 -10.63
C PHE A 161 -6.87 -8.93 -10.24
N ALA A 162 -5.66 -8.37 -10.37
CA ALA A 162 -5.39 -6.97 -10.05
C ALA A 162 -6.30 -6.02 -10.86
N LEU A 163 -6.42 -6.25 -12.17
CA LEU A 163 -7.27 -5.45 -13.05
C LEU A 163 -8.76 -5.58 -12.70
N GLN A 164 -9.23 -6.77 -12.35
CA GLN A 164 -10.61 -7.00 -11.91
C GLN A 164 -10.90 -6.36 -10.54
N LEU A 165 -9.95 -6.43 -9.61
CA LEU A 165 -10.06 -5.78 -8.30
C LEU A 165 -10.17 -4.26 -8.46
N LEU A 166 -9.33 -3.67 -9.33
CA LEU A 166 -9.40 -2.24 -9.64
C LEU A 166 -10.71 -1.86 -10.34
N ASP A 167 -11.25 -2.73 -11.20
CA ASP A 167 -12.56 -2.56 -11.83
C ASP A 167 -13.68 -2.48 -10.79
N GLN A 168 -13.71 -3.44 -9.86
CA GLN A 168 -14.66 -3.48 -8.74
C GLN A 168 -14.54 -2.23 -7.87
N ILE A 169 -13.33 -1.86 -7.45
CA ILE A 169 -13.10 -0.68 -6.61
C ILE A 169 -13.50 0.60 -7.35
N THR A 170 -13.24 0.70 -8.65
CA THR A 170 -13.66 1.87 -9.46
C THR A 170 -15.18 1.96 -9.58
N ARG A 171 -15.89 0.83 -9.65
CA ARG A 171 -17.35 0.77 -9.59
C ARG A 171 -17.86 1.32 -8.25
N SER A 172 -17.32 0.83 -7.13
CA SER A 172 -17.67 1.34 -5.78
C SER A 172 -17.33 2.83 -5.63
N PHE A 173 -16.15 3.25 -6.10
CA PHE A 173 -15.69 4.63 -6.11
C PHE A 173 -16.69 5.59 -6.77
N SER A 174 -17.27 5.19 -7.91
CA SER A 174 -18.28 6.00 -8.62
C SER A 174 -19.58 6.19 -7.83
N GLY A 175 -19.88 5.28 -6.88
CA GLY A 175 -21.09 5.31 -6.06
C GLY A 175 -21.01 6.20 -4.82
N TYR A 176 -19.83 6.70 -4.43
CA TYR A 176 -19.71 7.53 -3.23
C TYR A 176 -20.38 8.90 -3.42
N SER A 177 -21.24 9.25 -2.46
CA SER A 177 -21.94 10.54 -2.38
C SER A 177 -21.07 11.62 -1.73
N ASN A 178 -20.42 11.31 -0.60
CA ASN A 178 -19.54 12.25 0.09
C ASN A 178 -18.13 12.28 -0.52
N ARG A 179 -17.95 13.10 -1.55
CA ARG A 179 -16.68 13.22 -2.29
C ARG A 179 -15.66 14.18 -1.66
N LYS A 180 -16.02 14.82 -0.55
CA LYS A 180 -15.12 15.66 0.25
C LYS A 180 -14.46 14.89 1.39
N ASP A 181 -14.93 13.67 1.64
CA ASP A 181 -14.34 12.76 2.62
C ASP A 181 -12.86 12.49 2.31
N GLU A 182 -12.03 12.49 3.36
CA GLU A 182 -10.59 12.29 3.21
C GLU A 182 -10.25 10.89 2.67
N GLY A 183 -11.04 9.89 3.04
CA GLY A 183 -10.94 8.53 2.51
C GLY A 183 -11.24 8.49 1.01
N PHE A 184 -12.30 9.16 0.56
CA PHE A 184 -12.59 9.30 -0.87
C PHE A 184 -11.42 9.95 -1.62
N ILE A 185 -10.86 11.04 -1.09
CA ILE A 185 -9.72 11.73 -1.69
C ILE A 185 -8.47 10.83 -1.73
N ALA A 186 -8.22 10.05 -0.68
CA ALA A 186 -7.12 9.10 -0.63
C ALA A 186 -7.29 7.98 -1.66
N LEU A 187 -8.48 7.38 -1.76
CA LEU A 187 -8.79 6.36 -2.77
C LEU A 187 -8.68 6.90 -4.19
N LYS A 188 -9.21 8.10 -4.46
CA LYS A 188 -9.10 8.77 -5.75
C LYS A 188 -7.64 8.88 -6.20
N LYS A 189 -6.74 9.30 -5.30
CA LYS A 189 -5.29 9.37 -5.57
C LYS A 189 -4.66 7.99 -5.78
N GLY A 190 -5.05 6.99 -4.99
CA GLY A 190 -4.61 5.61 -5.15
C GLY A 190 -4.96 5.04 -6.53
N LEU A 191 -6.22 5.18 -6.95
CA LEU A 191 -6.68 4.74 -8.27
C LEU A 191 -6.02 5.52 -9.41
N ALA A 192 -5.74 6.82 -9.23
CA ALA A 192 -5.04 7.68 -10.20
C ALA A 192 -3.56 7.29 -10.46
N TYR A 193 -3.06 6.29 -9.73
CA TYR A 193 -1.75 5.68 -9.94
C TYR A 193 -1.84 4.17 -10.22
N GLY A 194 -2.68 3.44 -9.47
CA GLY A 194 -2.75 1.98 -9.49
C GLY A 194 -3.13 1.40 -10.86
N TRP A 195 -4.10 2.00 -11.55
CA TRP A 195 -4.52 1.53 -12.88
C TRP A 195 -3.37 1.45 -13.88
N SER A 196 -2.47 2.43 -13.87
CA SER A 196 -1.31 2.43 -14.76
C SER A 196 -0.33 1.30 -14.45
N VAL A 197 -0.21 0.87 -13.19
CA VAL A 197 0.63 -0.27 -12.81
C VAL A 197 0.02 -1.56 -13.32
N ALA A 198 -1.26 -1.81 -12.98
CA ALA A 198 -1.96 -3.04 -13.34
C ALA A 198 -2.10 -3.17 -14.86
N ALA A 199 -2.47 -2.09 -15.57
CA ALA A 199 -2.60 -2.10 -17.02
C ALA A 199 -1.25 -2.21 -17.73
N ALA A 200 -0.15 -1.70 -17.17
CA ALA A 200 1.17 -1.93 -17.76
C ALA A 200 1.59 -3.41 -17.67
N ALA A 201 1.10 -4.16 -16.68
CA ALA A 201 1.41 -5.57 -16.51
C ALA A 201 0.65 -6.49 -17.50
N ASP A 202 -0.55 -6.10 -17.92
CA ASP A 202 -1.33 -6.73 -19.02
C ASP A 202 -2.11 -5.67 -19.80
N LEU A 203 -1.44 -5.06 -20.79
CA LEU A 203 -2.01 -3.93 -21.53
C LEU A 203 -3.24 -4.33 -22.35
N ARG A 204 -3.27 -5.55 -22.88
CA ARG A 204 -4.40 -5.99 -23.72
C ARG A 204 -5.69 -5.99 -22.92
N TYR A 205 -5.68 -6.54 -21.71
CA TYR A 205 -6.87 -6.54 -20.86
C TYR A 205 -7.12 -5.22 -20.15
N GLY A 206 -6.05 -4.60 -19.66
CA GLY A 206 -6.13 -3.32 -18.96
C GLY A 206 -6.70 -2.23 -19.84
N ARG A 207 -6.39 -2.23 -21.14
CA ARG A 207 -6.93 -1.28 -22.12
C ARG A 207 -8.45 -1.31 -22.16
N ASP A 208 -9.06 -2.47 -22.38
CA ASP A 208 -10.51 -2.59 -22.53
C ASP A 208 -11.25 -2.08 -21.28
N LEU A 209 -10.72 -2.39 -20.09
CA LEU A 209 -11.29 -1.90 -18.83
C LEU A 209 -11.07 -0.40 -18.63
N MET A 210 -9.89 0.13 -18.96
CA MET A 210 -9.62 1.56 -18.86
C MET A 210 -10.49 2.36 -19.84
N GLU A 211 -10.69 1.89 -21.07
CA GLU A 211 -11.57 2.52 -22.06
C GLU A 211 -13.03 2.57 -21.60
N LYS A 212 -13.52 1.48 -21.01
CA LYS A 212 -14.84 1.46 -20.34
C LYS A 212 -14.97 2.59 -19.33
N TRP A 213 -13.97 2.81 -18.48
CA TRP A 213 -14.02 3.86 -17.45
C TRP A 213 -13.74 5.27 -17.98
N LEU A 214 -12.95 5.41 -19.04
CA LEU A 214 -12.74 6.69 -19.72
C LEU A 214 -14.04 7.25 -20.31
N LEU A 215 -14.99 6.37 -20.68
CA LEU A 215 -16.33 6.72 -21.15
C LEU A 215 -17.35 6.98 -20.02
N SER A 216 -16.96 6.84 -18.75
CA SER A 216 -17.86 7.06 -17.62
C SER A 216 -18.43 8.48 -17.62
N THR A 217 -19.69 8.65 -17.22
CA THR A 217 -20.30 9.98 -17.01
C THR A 217 -19.83 10.65 -15.72
N ASP A 218 -19.21 9.90 -14.81
CA ASP A 218 -18.61 10.42 -13.58
C ASP A 218 -17.29 11.17 -13.86
N LYS A 219 -17.25 12.45 -13.47
CA LYS A 219 -16.08 13.31 -13.68
C LYS A 219 -14.83 12.85 -12.91
N ASP A 220 -14.99 12.30 -11.72
CA ASP A 220 -13.85 11.87 -10.90
C ASP A 220 -13.29 10.55 -11.41
N VAL A 221 -14.13 9.65 -11.90
CA VAL A 221 -13.70 8.43 -12.59
C VAL A 221 -12.92 8.76 -13.86
N ARG A 222 -13.44 9.67 -14.71
CA ARG A 222 -12.69 10.11 -15.90
C ARG A 222 -11.37 10.75 -15.52
N TRP A 223 -11.36 11.60 -14.50
CA TRP A 223 -10.13 12.21 -13.99
C TRP A 223 -9.11 11.15 -13.55
N VAL A 224 -9.54 10.12 -12.80
CA VAL A 224 -8.68 9.01 -12.37
C VAL A 224 -8.03 8.32 -13.58
N MET A 225 -8.81 8.02 -14.62
CA MET A 225 -8.26 7.36 -15.82
C MET A 225 -7.28 8.26 -16.57
N GLN A 226 -7.61 9.54 -16.72
CA GLN A 226 -6.74 10.53 -17.37
C GLN A 226 -5.41 10.71 -16.63
N GLU A 227 -5.41 10.70 -15.29
CA GLU A 227 -4.17 10.75 -14.51
C GLU A 227 -3.26 9.54 -14.74
N ASN A 228 -3.84 8.37 -15.01
CA ASN A 228 -3.07 7.16 -15.32
C ASN A 228 -2.47 7.20 -16.73
N LEU A 229 -3.17 7.75 -17.72
CA LEU A 229 -2.67 7.92 -19.09
C LEU A 229 -1.43 8.84 -19.16
N LYS A 230 -1.24 9.72 -18.18
CA LYS A 230 -0.04 10.57 -18.06
C LYS A 230 1.21 9.81 -17.61
N LYS A 231 1.10 8.56 -17.14
CA LYS A 231 2.25 7.83 -16.59
C LYS A 231 3.11 7.28 -17.72
N ASN A 232 4.43 7.53 -17.64
CA ASN A 232 5.42 7.08 -18.62
C ASN A 232 5.34 5.58 -18.95
N ARG A 233 4.93 4.74 -17.99
CA ARG A 233 4.77 3.30 -18.22
C ARG A 233 3.72 2.97 -19.30
N LEU A 234 2.59 3.69 -19.35
CA LEU A 234 1.58 3.46 -20.39
C LEU A 234 1.97 4.12 -21.71
N ILE A 235 2.54 5.34 -21.64
CA ILE A 235 3.02 6.07 -22.83
C ILE A 235 4.05 5.24 -23.60
N ARG A 236 5.01 4.62 -22.89
CA ARG A 236 6.05 3.79 -23.52
C ARG A 236 5.51 2.51 -24.14
N LEU A 237 4.39 2.00 -23.64
CA LEU A 237 3.80 0.75 -24.14
C LEU A 237 2.90 0.98 -25.37
N ASP A 238 2.14 2.08 -25.40
CA ASP A 238 1.33 2.46 -26.57
C ASP A 238 1.00 3.96 -26.55
N GLU A 239 1.91 4.77 -27.10
CA GLU A 239 1.75 6.23 -27.18
C GLU A 239 0.54 6.64 -28.05
N ALA A 240 0.29 5.92 -29.15
CA ALA A 240 -0.82 6.21 -30.05
C ALA A 240 -2.17 6.02 -29.35
N TRP A 241 -2.34 4.93 -28.59
CA TRP A 241 -3.50 4.72 -27.75
C TRP A 241 -3.68 5.80 -26.70
N VAL A 242 -2.63 6.15 -25.96
CA VAL A 242 -2.68 7.21 -24.95
C VAL A 242 -3.09 8.55 -25.58
N ASN A 243 -2.50 8.93 -26.73
CA ASN A 243 -2.76 10.19 -27.40
C ASN A 243 -4.21 10.29 -27.94
N ARG A 244 -4.85 9.16 -28.31
CA ARG A 244 -6.28 9.17 -28.70
C ARG A 244 -7.22 9.63 -27.58
N TRP A 245 -6.81 9.44 -26.33
CA TRP A 245 -7.59 9.78 -25.13
C TRP A 245 -7.18 11.10 -24.48
N LYS A 246 -6.06 11.70 -24.89
CA LYS A 246 -5.68 13.09 -24.57
C LYS A 246 -6.54 14.04 -25.40
N LYS A 247 -7.78 14.25 -24.97
CA LYS A 247 -8.67 15.31 -25.47
C LYS A 247 -8.87 16.35 -24.39
#